data_AF-A0A1H2RRI8-F1
#
_entry.id   AF-A0A1H2RRI8-F1
#
_cell.length_a   1.000
_cell.length_b   1.000
_cell.length_c   1.000
_cell.angle_alpha   90.00
_cell.angle_beta   90.00
_cell.angle_gamma   90.00
#
_symmetry.space_group_name_H-M   'P 1'
#
loop_
_entity.id
_entity.type
_entity.pdbx_description
1 polymer ?
#
loop_
_entity_poly.entity_id
_entity_poly.type
_entity_poly.pdbx_seq_one_letter_code
_entity_poly.pdbx_strand_id
1 'polypeptide(L)' 'MKELIKKYNAAKQKATKFMQAGKLNAYFDALIEMNNYKMQLVAIKAS' A
#
# COMPACT_ATOMS: atom_id res chain seq x y z
N MET A 1 -14.97 1.30 -0.05
CA MET A 1 -14.13 1.63 1.13
C MET A 1 -13.49 0.40 1.79
N LYS A 2 -14.25 -0.59 2.31
CA LYS A 2 -13.70 -1.79 2.98
C LYS A 2 -12.68 -2.57 2.14
N GLU A 3 -12.98 -2.82 0.86
CA GLU A 3 -12.06 -3.53 -0.05
C GLU A 3 -10.77 -2.74 -0.33
N LEU A 4 -10.87 -1.42 -0.44
CA LEU A 4 -9.71 -0.55 -0.65
C LEU A 4 -8.79 -0.51 0.58
N ILE A 5 -9.38 -0.55 1.79
CA ILE A 5 -8.62 -0.71 3.04
C ILE A 5 -7.90 -2.06 3.08
N LYS A 6 -8.54 -3.15 2.64
CA LYS A 6 -7.88 -4.46 2.54
C LYS A 6 -6.70 -4.43 1.59
N LYS A 7 -6.85 -3.81 0.40
CA LYS A 7 -5.78 -3.66 -0.59
C LYS A 7 -4.60 -2.84 -0.03
N TYR A 8 -4.89 -1.73 0.64
CA TYR A 8 -3.88 -0.93 1.34
C TYR A 8 -3.11 -1.75 2.39
N ASN A 9 -3.83 -2.50 3.24
CA ASN A 9 -3.21 -3.32 4.27
C ASN A 9 -2.38 -4.48 3.69
N ALA A 10 -2.82 -5.08 2.58
CA ALA A 10 -2.06 -6.10 1.88
C ALA A 10 -0.76 -5.53 1.30
N ALA A 11 -0.81 -4.37 0.64
CA ALA A 11 0.38 -3.68 0.14
C ALA A 11 1.35 -3.30 1.28
N LYS A 12 0.82 -2.89 2.44
CA LYS A 12 1.61 -2.66 3.67
C LYS A 12 2.37 -3.89 4.13
N GLN A 13 1.67 -5.03 4.21
CA GLN A 13 2.32 -6.29 4.60
C GLN A 13 3.40 -6.70 3.60
N LYS A 14 3.17 -6.54 2.29
CA LYS A 14 4.18 -6.80 1.26
C LYS A 14 5.41 -5.89 1.44
N ALA A 15 5.20 -4.59 1.60
CA ALA A 15 6.28 -3.63 1.81
C ALA A 15 7.13 -4.02 3.03
N THR A 16 6.51 -4.33 4.18
CA THR A 16 7.24 -4.78 5.38
C THR A 16 8.04 -6.05 5.12
N LYS A 17 7.47 -7.06 4.44
CA LYS A 17 8.19 -8.29 4.09
C LYS A 17 9.38 -8.03 3.17
N PHE A 18 9.22 -7.18 2.15
CA PHE A 18 10.31 -6.85 1.24
C PHE A 18 11.42 -6.05 1.92
N MET A 19 11.07 -5.12 2.82
CA MET A 19 12.03 -4.39 3.64
C MET A 19 12.84 -5.35 4.51
N GLN A 20 12.18 -6.27 5.23
CA GLN A 20 12.84 -7.28 6.07
C GLN A 20 13.75 -8.22 5.26
N ALA A 21 13.36 -8.53 4.02
CA ALA A 21 14.13 -9.36 3.11
C ALA A 21 15.24 -8.60 2.35
N GLY A 22 15.42 -7.30 2.58
CA GLY A 22 16.39 -6.46 1.84
C GLY A 22 16.07 -6.26 0.36
N LYS A 23 14.85 -6.58 -0.09
CA LYS A 23 14.43 -6.47 -1.49
C LYS A 23 13.97 -5.04 -1.81
N LEU A 24 14.91 -4.12 -1.97
CA LEU A 24 14.65 -2.68 -2.08
C LEU A 24 13.71 -2.30 -3.24
N ASN A 25 13.89 -2.87 -4.44
CA ASN A 25 13.02 -2.56 -5.58
C ASN A 25 11.57 -2.99 -5.31
N ALA A 26 11.37 -4.23 -4.87
CA ALA A 26 10.03 -4.74 -4.54
C ALA A 26 9.40 -4.00 -3.35
N TYR A 27 10.21 -3.59 -2.38
CA TYR A 27 9.78 -2.72 -1.28
C TYR A 27 9.26 -1.39 -1.82
N PHE A 28 10.02 -0.73 -2.69
CA PHE A 28 9.65 0.54 -3.31
C PHE A 28 8.36 0.41 -4.13
N ASP A 29 8.23 -0.63 -4.94
CA ASP A 29 7.01 -0.91 -5.72
C ASP A 29 5.79 -1.08 -4.80
N ALA A 30 5.94 -1.82 -3.70
CA ALA A 30 4.87 -2.00 -2.73
C ALA A 30 4.48 -0.70 -2.00
N LEU A 31 5.44 0.22 -1.78
CA LEU A 31 5.15 1.56 -1.24
C LEU A 31 4.37 2.42 -2.23
N ILE A 32 4.70 2.38 -3.52
CA ILE A 32 3.94 3.07 -4.56
C ILE A 32 2.50 2.53 -4.59
N GLU A 33 2.34 1.21 -4.55
CA GLU A 33 1.02 0.55 -4.50
C GLU A 33 0.20 1.02 -3.28
N MET A 34 0.82 1.05 -2.09
CA MET A 34 0.20 1.59 -0.87
C MET A 34 -0.23 3.05 -1.02
N ASN A 35 0.64 3.90 -1.57
CA ASN A 35 0.36 5.32 -1.71
C ASN A 35 -0.83 5.55 -2.65
N ASN A 36 -0.93 4.80 -3.74
CA ASN A 36 -2.06 4.86 -4.66
C ASN A 36 -3.39 4.53 -3.96
N TYR A 37 -3.43 3.45 -3.16
CA TYR A 37 -4.63 3.12 -2.39
C TYR A 37 -4.95 4.16 -1.31
N LYS A 38 -3.93 4.75 -0.68
CA LYS A 38 -4.11 5.84 0.29
C LYS A 38 -4.75 7.07 -0.36
N MET A 39 -4.28 7.48 -1.54
CA MET A 39 -4.88 8.60 -2.28
C MET A 39 -6.34 8.34 -2.64
N GLN A 40 -6.66 7.13 -3.12
CA GLN A 40 -8.05 6.74 -3.39
C GLN A 40 -8.91 6.77 -2.12
N LEU A 41 -8.39 6.35 -0.97
CA LEU A 41 -9.13 6.42 0.30
C LEU A 41 -9.39 7.87 0.74
N VAL A 42 -8.42 8.76 0.54
CA VAL A 42 -8.57 10.20 0.83
C VAL A 42 -9.62 10.82 -0.08
N ALA A 43 -9.57 10.53 -1.39
CA ALA A 43 -10.55 11.03 -2.35
C ALA A 43 -11.99 10.63 -1.98
N ILE A 44 -12.20 9.36 -1.62
CA ILE A 44 -13.52 8.87 -1.19
C ILE A 44 -13.98 9.53 0.11
N LYS A 45 -13.08 9.84 1.05
CA LYS A 45 -13.44 10.53 2.30
C LYS A 45 -13.77 12.01 2.11
N ALA A 46 -13.23 12.63 1.08
CA ALA A 46 -13.48 14.03 0.75
C ALA A 46 -14.75 14.23 -0.11
N SER A 47 -15.36 13.13 -0.56
CA SER A 47 -16.59 13.12 -1.36
C SER A 47 -17.85 13.06 -0.51
#